data_AF-A0A1H2HH72-F1
#
_entry.id   AF-A0A1H2HH72-F1
#
_cell.length_a   1.000
_cell.length_b   1.000
_cell.length_c   1.000
_cell.angle_alpha   90.00
_cell.angle_beta   90.00
_cell.angle_gamma   90.00
#
_symmetry.space_group_name_H-M   'P 1'
#
loop_
_entity.id
_entity.type
_entity.pdbx_description
1 polymer ?
#
loop_
_entity_poly.entity_id
_entity_poly.type
_entity_poly.pdbx_seq_one_letter_code
_entity_poly.pdbx_strand_id
1 'polypeptide(L)'
;MAFGAQAGTYEWTSGWGMGVSEHLVDDGNGNELNISCPDDEEQGYVSAYATINGKQYSSNDEPGFDVIVDGKTYTNPFYTGCRACGDIFRNEFWEALRKANRLQLSAEGRTINLPTKNIAQVLKPIESQENSCRSEW
;
A
#
# COMPACT_ATOMS: atom_id res chain seq x y z
N MET A 1 -16.23 0.00 -16.89
CA MET A 1 -15.58 -1.31 -17.05
C MET A 1 -15.49 -1.91 -15.67
N ALA A 2 -15.99 -3.13 -15.47
CA ALA A 2 -16.04 -3.75 -14.15
C ALA A 2 -14.64 -4.24 -13.77
N PHE A 3 -14.08 -3.70 -12.68
CA PHE A 3 -12.95 -4.31 -12.01
C PHE A 3 -13.43 -5.66 -11.50
N GLY A 4 -12.96 -6.75 -12.12
CA GLY A 4 -13.23 -8.08 -11.62
C GLY A 4 -12.65 -8.18 -10.22
N ALA A 5 -13.48 -8.45 -9.21
CA ALA A 5 -13.02 -8.82 -7.90
C ALA A 5 -12.13 -10.05 -8.06
N GLN A 6 -10.81 -9.86 -8.06
CA GLN A 6 -9.86 -10.95 -8.14
C GLN A 6 -9.87 -11.62 -6.77
N ALA A 7 -10.62 -12.70 -6.67
CA ALA A 7 -10.73 -13.48 -5.45
C ALA A 7 -9.33 -13.94 -5.00
N GLY A 8 -8.98 -13.68 -3.74
CA GLY A 8 -8.16 -14.59 -2.94
C GLY A 8 -6.81 -14.92 -3.55
N THR A 9 -6.02 -13.95 -4.03
CA THR A 9 -4.76 -14.28 -4.73
C THR A 9 -3.70 -14.81 -3.76
N TYR A 10 -3.79 -14.44 -2.48
CA TYR A 10 -2.80 -14.72 -1.43
C TYR A 10 -1.37 -14.31 -1.82
N GLU A 11 -1.23 -13.43 -2.80
CA GLU A 11 0.04 -12.95 -3.32
C GLU A 11 -0.13 -11.53 -3.83
N TRP A 12 0.97 -10.80 -3.89
CA TRP A 12 0.95 -9.47 -4.46
C TRP A 12 0.69 -9.55 -5.95
N THR A 13 -0.18 -8.67 -6.41
CA THR A 13 -0.51 -8.47 -7.83
C THR A 13 -0.45 -6.99 -8.19
N SER A 14 -0.30 -6.72 -9.48
CA SER A 14 -0.35 -5.36 -10.03
C SER A 14 -1.40 -5.27 -11.12
N GLY A 15 -2.11 -4.15 -11.17
CA GLY A 15 -3.00 -3.78 -12.26
C GLY A 15 -2.69 -2.37 -12.75
N TRP A 16 -3.25 -2.02 -13.89
CA TRP A 16 -3.22 -0.66 -14.41
C TRP A 16 -4.57 -0.32 -14.99
N GLY A 17 -5.09 0.86 -14.67
CA GLY A 17 -6.34 1.35 -15.21
C GLY A 17 -6.46 2.85 -15.07
N MET A 18 -6.94 3.50 -16.13
CA MET A 18 -7.29 4.92 -16.12
C MET A 18 -6.15 5.86 -15.65
N GLY A 19 -4.88 5.51 -15.95
CA GLY A 19 -3.72 6.32 -15.54
C GLY A 19 -3.23 6.08 -14.12
N VAL A 20 -3.69 5.00 -13.48
CA VAL A 20 -3.27 4.62 -12.12
C VAL A 20 -2.73 3.19 -12.16
N SER A 21 -1.50 3.02 -11.67
CA SER A 21 -0.96 1.71 -11.33
C SER A 21 -1.47 1.31 -9.95
N GLU A 22 -2.03 0.11 -9.84
CA GLU A 22 -2.53 -0.44 -8.58
C GLU A 22 -1.68 -1.63 -8.16
N HIS A 23 -1.35 -1.72 -6.87
CA HIS A 23 -0.65 -2.86 -6.27
C HIS A 23 -1.51 -3.43 -5.15
N LEU A 24 -1.96 -4.68 -5.31
CA LEU A 24 -2.95 -5.29 -4.45
C LEU A 24 -2.40 -6.54 -3.78
N VAL A 25 -2.81 -6.77 -2.54
CA VAL A 25 -2.67 -8.05 -1.85
C VAL A 25 -3.87 -8.27 -0.93
N ASP A 26 -4.32 -9.51 -0.85
CA ASP A 26 -5.43 -9.92 0.01
C ASP A 26 -5.12 -11.24 0.74
N ASP A 27 -5.82 -11.51 1.84
CA ASP A 27 -5.67 -12.74 2.62
C ASP A 27 -6.77 -13.77 2.37
N GLY A 28 -7.59 -13.58 1.34
CA GLY A 28 -8.76 -14.41 1.01
C GLY A 28 -9.87 -14.46 2.06
N ASN A 29 -9.75 -13.72 3.17
CA ASN A 29 -10.75 -13.62 4.24
C ASN A 29 -11.38 -12.22 4.30
N GLY A 30 -11.26 -11.44 3.22
CA GLY A 30 -11.80 -10.09 3.12
C GLY A 30 -10.91 -9.02 3.77
N ASN A 31 -9.63 -9.32 4.06
CA ASN A 31 -8.63 -8.30 4.37
C ASN A 31 -7.77 -8.04 3.14
N GLU A 32 -7.48 -6.76 2.88
CA GLU A 32 -6.72 -6.36 1.69
C GLU A 32 -5.94 -5.08 1.92
N LEU A 33 -4.93 -4.88 1.07
CA LEU A 33 -4.25 -3.61 0.85
C LEU A 33 -4.26 -3.32 -0.65
N ASN A 34 -4.76 -2.16 -1.05
CA ASN A 34 -4.61 -1.61 -2.40
C ASN A 34 -3.79 -0.32 -2.31
N ILE A 35 -2.66 -0.29 -3.00
CA ILE A 35 -1.81 0.89 -3.15
C ILE A 35 -2.05 1.46 -4.55
N SER A 36 -2.52 2.69 -4.63
CA SER A 36 -2.82 3.39 -5.87
C SER A 36 -1.73 4.43 -6.16
N CYS A 37 -1.15 4.35 -7.36
CA CYS A 37 -0.01 5.17 -7.80
C CYS A 37 -0.33 5.82 -9.15
N PRO A 38 -0.81 7.08 -9.14
CA PRO A 38 -1.10 7.83 -10.37
C PRO A 38 0.13 8.01 -11.25
N ASP A 39 -0.02 7.90 -12.57
CA ASP A 39 1.10 7.93 -13.52
C ASP A 39 1.69 9.34 -13.71
N ASP A 40 0.90 10.39 -13.50
CA ASP A 40 1.34 11.80 -13.48
C ASP A 40 0.95 12.51 -12.16
N GLU A 41 1.63 13.62 -11.87
CA GLU A 41 1.44 14.38 -10.63
C GLU A 41 0.13 15.18 -10.61
N GLU A 42 -0.46 15.48 -11.77
CA GLU A 42 -1.75 16.20 -11.84
C GLU A 42 -2.91 15.32 -11.35
N GLN A 43 -2.78 14.00 -11.53
CA GLN A 43 -3.70 12.99 -11.01
C GLN A 43 -3.49 12.69 -9.51
N GLY A 44 -2.40 13.18 -8.92
CA GLY A 44 -2.12 13.12 -7.49
C GLY A 44 -0.92 12.26 -7.13
N TYR A 45 -0.90 11.83 -5.88
CA TYR A 45 0.21 11.12 -5.25
C TYR A 45 -0.22 9.73 -4.77
N VAL A 46 0.75 8.95 -4.30
CA VAL A 46 0.49 7.63 -3.71
C VAL A 46 -0.57 7.75 -2.62
N SER A 47 -1.53 6.83 -2.67
CA SER A 47 -2.53 6.64 -1.63
C SER A 47 -2.80 5.15 -1.48
N ALA A 48 -3.40 4.77 -0.35
CA ALA A 48 -3.73 3.38 -0.12
C ALA A 48 -5.05 3.21 0.61
N TYR A 49 -5.72 2.11 0.28
CA TYR A 49 -6.90 1.63 0.97
C TYR A 49 -6.61 0.29 1.61
N ALA A 50 -7.05 0.12 2.86
CA ALA A 50 -6.94 -1.12 3.59
C ALA A 50 -8.31 -1.59 4.04
N THR A 51 -8.61 -2.87 3.85
CA THR A 51 -9.75 -3.53 4.49
C THR A 51 -9.23 -4.36 5.65
N ILE A 52 -9.65 -4.04 6.88
CA ILE A 52 -9.23 -4.71 8.12
C ILE A 52 -10.49 -5.18 8.86
N ASN A 53 -10.68 -6.49 8.94
CA ASN A 53 -11.86 -7.16 9.49
C ASN A 53 -13.19 -6.57 8.95
N GLY A 54 -13.25 -6.35 7.63
CA GLY A 54 -14.43 -5.85 6.93
C GLY A 54 -14.71 -4.36 7.07
N LYS A 55 -13.80 -3.58 7.69
CA LYS A 55 -13.86 -2.11 7.69
C LYS A 55 -12.75 -1.55 6.79
N GLN A 56 -13.13 -0.62 5.91
CA GLN A 56 -12.20 0.06 5.01
C GLN A 56 -11.61 1.30 5.70
N TYR A 57 -10.32 1.54 5.44
CA TYR A 57 -9.54 2.69 5.88
C TYR A 57 -8.82 3.27 4.67
N SER A 58 -8.66 4.60 4.65
CA SER A 58 -7.92 5.33 3.62
C SER A 58 -6.69 5.96 4.26
N SER A 59 -5.56 5.99 3.55
CA SER A 59 -4.38 6.71 4.01
C SER A 59 -4.62 8.22 4.13
N ASN A 60 -5.60 8.76 3.41
CA ASN A 60 -5.92 10.19 3.40
C ASN A 60 -6.96 10.60 4.45
N ASP A 61 -7.54 9.63 5.17
CA ASP A 61 -8.47 9.90 6.27
C ASP A 61 -7.76 9.82 7.62
N GLU A 62 -8.29 10.49 8.65
CA GLU A 62 -7.87 10.28 10.04
C GLU A 62 -8.78 9.25 10.72
N PRO A 63 -8.23 8.23 11.42
CA PRO A 63 -6.81 8.03 11.76
C PRO A 63 -5.98 7.25 10.73
N GLY A 64 -6.52 6.90 9.56
CA GLY A 64 -5.84 6.06 8.57
C GLY A 64 -5.60 4.63 9.07
N PHE A 65 -4.47 4.03 8.70
CA PHE A 65 -4.06 2.71 9.18
C PHE A 65 -2.54 2.57 9.24
N ASP A 66 -2.04 1.80 10.21
CA ASP A 66 -0.63 1.50 10.36
C ASP A 66 -0.24 0.30 9.51
N VAL A 67 1.01 0.31 9.04
CA VAL A 67 1.64 -0.85 8.39
C VAL A 67 2.78 -1.33 9.28
N ILE A 68 2.76 -2.59 9.64
CA ILE A 68 3.81 -3.20 10.46
C ILE A 68 4.59 -4.16 9.57
N VAL A 69 5.85 -3.82 9.32
CA VAL A 69 6.76 -4.58 8.47
C VAL A 69 7.84 -5.21 9.35
N ASP A 70 7.89 -6.54 9.37
CA ASP A 70 8.86 -7.32 10.15
C ASP A 70 8.92 -6.90 11.64
N GLY A 71 7.78 -6.45 12.18
CA GLY A 71 7.62 -6.00 13.56
C GLY A 71 7.89 -4.50 13.81
N LYS A 72 8.37 -3.74 12.81
CA LYS A 72 8.47 -2.27 12.89
C LYS A 72 7.16 -1.64 12.44
N THR A 73 6.55 -0.84 13.30
CA THR A 73 5.34 -0.06 12.98
C THR A 73 5.71 1.20 12.21
N TYR A 74 5.03 1.41 11.09
CA TYR A 74 5.00 2.65 10.34
C TYR A 74 3.58 3.22 10.45
N THR A 75 3.45 4.41 11.03
CA THR A 75 2.14 5.03 11.27
C THR A 75 1.65 5.75 10.02
N ASN A 76 0.51 5.31 9.50
CA ASN A 76 -0.11 5.79 8.25
C ASN A 76 0.89 6.15 7.13
N PRO A 77 1.77 5.22 6.69
CA PRO A 77 2.94 5.56 5.88
C PRO A 77 2.63 5.92 4.43
N PHE A 78 1.41 5.64 3.96
CA PHE A 78 0.93 6.05 2.64
C PHE A 78 0.36 7.46 2.63
N TYR A 79 0.16 8.08 3.81
CA TYR A 79 -0.10 9.52 3.88
C TYR A 79 1.21 10.26 3.65
N THR A 80 1.31 11.01 2.57
CA THR A 80 2.53 11.73 2.20
C THR A 80 2.40 13.25 2.21
N GLY A 81 1.25 13.78 2.65
CA GLY A 81 0.92 15.21 2.70
C GLY A 81 1.65 16.04 3.75
N CYS A 82 2.81 15.58 4.21
CA CYS A 82 3.70 16.34 5.08
C CYS A 82 5.15 15.98 4.79
N ARG A 83 6.09 16.91 4.98
CA ARG A 83 7.51 16.70 4.69
C ARG A 83 8.11 15.46 5.35
N ALA A 84 7.88 15.30 6.65
CA ALA A 84 8.37 14.13 7.39
C ALA A 84 7.68 12.83 6.91
N CYS A 85 6.40 12.91 6.54
CA CYS A 85 5.60 11.78 6.06
C CYS A 85 6.14 11.26 4.73
N GLY A 86 6.38 12.17 3.77
CA GLY A 86 7.01 11.86 2.48
C GLY A 86 8.43 11.32 2.63
N ASP A 87 9.25 11.89 3.52
CA ASP A 87 10.60 11.39 3.80
C ASP A 87 10.58 9.97 4.40
N ILE A 88 9.65 9.67 5.32
CA ILE A 88 9.48 8.31 5.86
C ILE A 88 9.05 7.35 4.75
N PHE A 89 8.08 7.74 3.92
CA PHE A 89 7.63 6.92 2.79
C PHE A 89 8.79 6.55 1.85
N ARG A 90 9.52 7.55 1.35
CA ARG A 90 10.60 7.38 0.37
C ARG A 90 11.84 6.68 0.94
N ASN A 91 12.31 7.10 2.11
CA ASN A 91 13.63 6.72 2.59
C ASN A 91 13.63 5.53 3.54
N GLU A 92 12.48 5.19 4.15
CA GLU A 92 12.40 4.14 5.16
C GLU A 92 11.37 3.06 4.86
N PHE A 93 10.15 3.46 4.54
CA PHE A 93 9.01 2.55 4.49
C PHE A 93 8.96 1.73 3.21
N TRP A 94 9.06 2.37 2.05
CA TRP A 94 8.84 1.69 0.77
C TRP A 94 9.77 0.50 0.58
N GLU A 95 11.07 0.70 0.80
CA GLU A 95 12.05 -0.38 0.65
C GLU A 95 11.92 -1.45 1.74
N ALA A 96 11.48 -1.09 2.95
CA ALA A 96 11.18 -2.09 3.99
C ALA A 96 9.98 -2.95 3.57
N LEU A 97 8.89 -2.33 3.10
CA LEU A 97 7.71 -3.02 2.59
C LEU A 97 8.09 -4.00 1.48
N ARG A 98 8.89 -3.55 0.49
CA ARG A 98 9.37 -4.41 -0.60
C ARG A 98 10.16 -5.64 -0.15
N LYS A 99 10.77 -5.59 1.04
CA LYS A 99 11.59 -6.67 1.61
C LYS A 99 10.88 -7.42 2.74
N ALA A 100 9.61 -7.12 2.99
CA ALA A 100 8.86 -7.66 4.12
C ALA A 100 8.83 -9.18 4.08
N ASN A 101 9.20 -9.82 5.19
CA ASN A 101 8.97 -11.25 5.41
C ASN A 101 7.64 -11.47 6.12
N ARG A 102 7.27 -10.52 6.98
CA ARG A 102 5.99 -10.43 7.68
C ARG A 102 5.38 -9.05 7.45
N LEU A 103 4.15 -9.04 6.98
CA LEU A 103 3.37 -7.83 6.76
C LEU A 103 2.08 -7.88 7.56
N GLN A 104 1.78 -6.80 8.27
CA GLN A 104 0.53 -6.64 9.00
C GLN A 104 -0.03 -5.24 8.78
N LEU A 105 -1.35 -5.14 8.83
CA LEU A 105 -2.05 -3.86 8.91
C LEU A 105 -2.70 -3.73 10.27
N SER A 106 -2.73 -2.52 10.81
CA SER A 106 -3.34 -2.25 12.10
C SER A 106 -4.15 -0.97 12.09
N ALA A 107 -5.37 -1.02 12.59
CA ALA A 107 -6.21 0.15 12.81
C ALA A 107 -7.18 -0.11 13.97
N GLU A 108 -7.41 0.90 14.82
CA GLU A 108 -8.37 0.84 15.93
C GLU A 108 -8.21 -0.40 16.83
N GLY A 109 -6.96 -0.80 17.12
CA GLY A 109 -6.64 -1.95 17.97
C GLY A 109 -6.87 -3.32 17.32
N ARG A 110 -7.20 -3.37 16.02
CA ARG A 110 -7.27 -4.61 15.23
C ARG A 110 -6.02 -4.74 14.39
N THR A 111 -5.52 -5.97 14.25
CA THR A 111 -4.35 -6.25 13.43
C THR A 111 -4.58 -7.52 12.61
N ILE A 112 -4.30 -7.45 11.32
CA ILE A 112 -4.38 -8.57 10.38
C ILE A 112 -3.02 -8.84 9.75
N ASN A 113 -2.81 -10.04 9.22
CA ASN A 113 -1.59 -10.36 8.47
C ASN A 113 -1.95 -10.40 6.98
N LEU A 114 -1.05 -9.88 6.14
CA LEU A 114 -1.14 -10.02 4.70
C LEU A 114 0.02 -10.85 4.17
N PRO A 115 -0.19 -11.63 3.10
CA PRO A 115 0.89 -12.33 2.42
C PRO A 115 1.97 -11.38 1.90
N THR A 116 3.19 -11.89 1.81
CA THR A 116 4.36 -11.16 1.26
C THR A 116 4.86 -11.77 -0.05
N LYS A 117 4.18 -12.81 -0.55
CA LYS A 117 4.55 -13.49 -1.79
C LYS A 117 4.52 -12.51 -2.96
N ASN A 118 5.60 -12.50 -3.77
CA ASN A 118 5.82 -11.63 -4.93
C ASN A 118 5.94 -10.12 -4.65
N ILE A 119 5.97 -9.67 -3.39
CA ILE A 119 5.96 -8.25 -3.05
C ILE A 119 7.07 -7.43 -3.74
N ALA A 120 8.30 -7.94 -3.78
CA ALA A 120 9.44 -7.25 -4.41
C ALA A 120 9.37 -7.19 -5.94
N GLN A 121 8.60 -8.08 -6.56
CA GLN A 121 8.40 -8.13 -8.03
C GLN A 121 7.35 -7.13 -8.47
N VAL A 122 6.28 -7.01 -7.68
CA VAL A 122 5.14 -6.11 -7.87
C VAL A 122 5.50 -4.68 -7.53
N LEU A 123 6.02 -4.47 -6.32
CA LEU A 123 6.47 -3.16 -5.88
C LEU A 123 7.87 -2.92 -6.41
N LYS A 124 7.99 -2.05 -7.41
CA LYS A 124 9.29 -1.66 -7.98
C LYS A 124 10.07 -0.76 -7.01
N PRO A 125 11.41 -0.68 -7.12
CA PRO A 125 12.19 0.29 -6.33
C PRO A 125 11.65 1.70 -6.50
N ILE A 126 11.78 2.56 -5.48
CA ILE A 126 11.27 3.94 -5.55
C ILE A 126 11.94 4.76 -6.66
N GLU A 127 13.20 4.46 -6.97
CA GLU A 127 14.00 5.09 -8.03
C GLU A 127 13.75 4.49 -9.43
N SER A 128 12.90 3.46 -9.54
CA SER A 128 12.62 2.82 -10.83
C SER A 128 11.71 3.71 -11.68
N GLN A 129 12.01 3.83 -12.97
CA GLN A 129 11.12 4.49 -13.93
C GLN A 129 9.77 3.76 -14.11
N GLU A 130 9.71 2.48 -13.74
CA GLU A 130 8.49 1.68 -13.73
C GLU A 130 7.65 1.87 -12.45
N ASN A 131 8.10 2.70 -11.50
CA ASN A 131 7.38 3.00 -10.27
C ASN A 131 6.73 4.38 -10.35
N SER A 132 5.41 4.43 -10.43
CA SER A 132 4.65 5.69 -10.42
C SER A 132 4.30 6.17 -9.00
N CYS A 133 4.62 5.41 -7.94
CA CYS A 133 4.26 5.73 -6.57
C CYS A 133 5.09 6.90 -6.02
N ARG A 134 4.64 8.13 -6.28
CA ARG A 134 5.28 9.37 -5.83
C ARG A 134 4.67 9.88 -4.54
N SER A 135 5.51 10.41 -3.65
CA SER A 135 5.05 11.12 -2.46
C SER A 135 4.66 12.55 -2.79
N GLU A 136 3.71 13.11 -2.03
CA GLU A 136 3.34 14.53 -2.12
C GLU A 136 4.45 15.48 -1.67
N TRP A 137 5.31 15.03 -0.74
CA TRP A 137 6.47 15.78 -0.22
C TRP A 137 7.79 15.00 -0.25
#